data_AF-A0A533RP75-F1
#
_entry.id   AF-A0A533RP75-F1
#
_cell.length_a   1.000
_cell.length_b   1.000
_cell.length_c   1.000
_cell.angle_alpha   90.00
_cell.angle_beta   90.00
_cell.angle_gamma   90.00
#
_symmetry.space_group_name_H-M   'P 1'
#
loop_
_entity.id
_entity.type
_entity.pdbx_description
1 polymer ?
#
loop_
_entity_poly.entity_id
_entity_poly.type
_entity_poly.pdbx_seq_one_letter_code
_entity_poly.pdbx_strand_id
1 'polypeptide(L)'
;MPSRYSWFLVAAVLGVVALSATLVFAGVGGERGVVAAADIGEMIAVGVSAVAILRSAAKLGSRTSVGRPWLLIGVGALMYAIGDAIWTVMEVGLRADIAYPGISDIFYLLEYPFVAAGILSAGLAFRQLVPMRKPI
;
A
#
# COMPACT_ATOMS: atom_id res chain seq x y z
N MET A 1 16.87 4.21 -15.92
CA MET A 1 15.71 3.55 -16.58
C MET A 1 15.20 2.42 -15.69
N PRO A 2 13.88 2.23 -15.54
CA PRO A 2 13.33 1.10 -14.78
C PRO A 2 13.78 -0.23 -15.39
N SER A 3 14.11 -1.19 -14.54
CA SER A 3 14.53 -2.53 -14.99
C SER A 3 13.35 -3.30 -15.59
N ARG A 4 13.63 -4.31 -16.45
CA ARG A 4 12.60 -5.25 -16.93
C ARG A 4 11.76 -5.87 -15.81
N TYR A 5 12.38 -6.10 -14.65
CA TYR A 5 11.73 -6.64 -13.46
C TYR A 5 10.75 -5.65 -12.83
N SER A 6 11.11 -4.36 -12.81
CA SER A 6 10.23 -3.29 -12.32
C SER A 6 8.97 -3.17 -13.17
N TRP A 7 9.11 -3.22 -14.50
CA TRP A 7 7.96 -3.21 -15.41
C TRP A 7 7.09 -4.45 -15.27
N PHE A 8 7.71 -5.62 -15.10
CA PHE A 8 6.97 -6.85 -14.83
C PHE A 8 6.14 -6.75 -13.54
N LEU A 9 6.71 -6.22 -12.44
CA LEU A 9 5.97 -6.03 -11.19
C LEU A 9 4.78 -5.07 -11.37
N VAL A 10 4.98 -3.96 -12.06
CA VAL A 10 3.89 -3.01 -12.35
C VAL A 10 2.78 -3.68 -13.16
N ALA A 11 3.14 -4.40 -14.24
CA ALA A 11 2.19 -5.13 -15.06
C ALA A 11 1.45 -6.22 -14.26
N ALA A 12 2.14 -6.92 -13.36
CA ALA A 12 1.55 -7.92 -12.49
C ALA A 12 0.53 -7.31 -11.52
N VAL A 13 0.87 -6.20 -10.85
CA VAL A 13 -0.06 -5.50 -9.95
C VAL A 13 -1.28 -4.98 -10.72
N LEU A 14 -1.06 -4.35 -11.87
CA LEU A 14 -2.16 -3.89 -12.73
C LEU A 14 -3.03 -5.05 -13.24
N GLY A 15 -2.42 -6.19 -13.54
CA GLY A 15 -3.13 -7.42 -13.92
C GLY A 15 -4.01 -7.96 -12.81
N VAL A 16 -3.52 -7.98 -11.56
CA VAL A 16 -4.32 -8.36 -10.39
C VAL A 16 -5.51 -7.41 -10.22
N VAL A 17 -5.27 -6.10 -10.23
CA VAL A 17 -6.33 -5.10 -10.08
C VAL A 17 -7.38 -5.23 -11.19
N ALA A 18 -6.95 -5.37 -12.45
CA ALA A 18 -7.86 -5.53 -13.58
C ALA A 18 -8.67 -6.82 -13.50
N LEU A 19 -8.04 -7.94 -13.08
CA LEU A 19 -8.73 -9.21 -12.88
C LEU A 19 -9.78 -9.10 -11.78
N SER A 20 -9.40 -8.58 -10.61
CA SER A 20 -10.33 -8.39 -9.48
C SER A 20 -11.50 -7.48 -9.86
N ALA A 21 -11.23 -6.34 -10.49
CA ALA A 21 -12.28 -5.46 -10.98
C ALA A 21 -13.22 -6.18 -11.96
N THR A 22 -12.68 -6.97 -12.89
CA THR A 22 -13.48 -7.74 -13.85
C THR A 22 -14.39 -8.75 -13.15
N LEU A 23 -13.88 -9.48 -12.16
CA LEU A 23 -14.64 -10.47 -11.39
C LEU A 23 -15.78 -9.81 -10.58
N VAL A 24 -15.49 -8.65 -9.97
CA VAL A 24 -16.48 -7.84 -9.23
C VAL A 24 -17.57 -7.34 -10.18
N PHE A 25 -17.21 -6.69 -11.29
CA PHE A 25 -18.19 -6.16 -12.25
C PHE A 25 -19.04 -7.23 -12.91
N ALA A 26 -18.47 -8.40 -13.18
CA ALA A 26 -19.20 -9.53 -13.74
C ALA A 26 -20.04 -10.30 -12.71
N GLY A 27 -19.96 -9.94 -11.41
CA GLY A 27 -20.73 -10.59 -10.34
C GLY A 27 -20.35 -12.06 -10.14
N VAL A 28 -19.10 -12.42 -10.44
CA VAL A 28 -18.66 -13.83 -10.42
C VAL A 28 -18.75 -14.39 -9.01
N GLY A 29 -19.47 -15.52 -8.86
CA GLY A 29 -19.64 -16.17 -7.56
C GLY A 29 -20.66 -15.51 -6.64
N GLY A 30 -21.49 -14.58 -7.16
CA GLY A 30 -22.47 -13.84 -6.37
C GLY A 30 -21.82 -12.90 -5.36
N GLU A 31 -22.58 -12.47 -4.35
CA GLU A 31 -22.10 -11.52 -3.33
C GLU A 31 -20.78 -11.96 -2.69
N ARG A 32 -20.66 -13.24 -2.30
CA ARG A 32 -19.43 -13.77 -1.69
C ARG A 32 -18.24 -13.78 -2.63
N GLY A 33 -18.46 -14.11 -3.90
CA GLY A 33 -17.39 -14.12 -4.89
C GLY A 33 -16.90 -12.71 -5.20
N VAL A 34 -17.81 -11.74 -5.24
CA VAL A 34 -17.50 -10.32 -5.41
C VAL A 34 -16.67 -9.80 -4.23
N VAL A 35 -17.10 -10.05 -2.99
CA VAL A 35 -16.34 -9.66 -1.78
C VAL A 35 -14.96 -10.29 -1.79
N ALA A 36 -14.86 -11.60 -1.99
CA ALA A 36 -13.57 -12.30 -2.04
C ALA A 36 -12.65 -11.77 -3.14
N ALA A 37 -13.18 -11.46 -4.33
CA ALA A 37 -12.39 -10.95 -5.44
C ALA A 37 -11.85 -9.53 -5.17
N ALA A 38 -12.64 -8.69 -4.50
CA ALA A 38 -12.23 -7.36 -4.08
C ALA A 38 -11.11 -7.44 -3.04
N ASP A 39 -11.38 -8.07 -1.89
CA ASP A 39 -10.49 -8.07 -0.73
C ASP A 39 -9.16 -8.76 -1.02
N ILE A 40 -9.20 -9.96 -1.63
CA ILE A 40 -7.98 -10.70 -1.97
C ILE A 40 -7.17 -9.94 -3.04
N GLY A 41 -7.86 -9.33 -4.00
CA GLY A 41 -7.24 -8.53 -5.05
C GLY A 41 -6.46 -7.34 -4.50
N GLU A 42 -7.12 -6.58 -3.63
CA GLU A 42 -6.55 -5.43 -2.96
C GLU A 42 -5.37 -5.83 -2.07
N MET A 43 -5.55 -6.85 -1.22
CA MET A 43 -4.51 -7.35 -0.31
C MET A 43 -3.24 -7.74 -1.07
N ILE A 44 -3.37 -8.43 -2.21
CA ILE A 44 -2.23 -8.82 -3.05
C ILE A 44 -1.59 -7.58 -3.69
N ALA A 45 -2.38 -6.70 -4.29
CA ALA A 45 -1.89 -5.52 -5.00
C ALA A 45 -1.13 -4.57 -4.06
N VAL A 46 -1.70 -4.29 -2.89
CA VAL A 46 -1.08 -3.40 -1.89
C VAL A 46 0.12 -4.09 -1.23
N GLY A 47 0.02 -5.37 -0.88
CA GLY A 47 1.12 -6.12 -0.28
C GLY A 47 2.37 -6.19 -1.19
N VAL A 48 2.19 -6.47 -2.48
CA VAL A 48 3.30 -6.47 -3.46
C VAL A 48 3.90 -5.07 -3.61
N SER A 49 3.04 -4.03 -3.65
CA SER A 49 3.47 -2.64 -3.75
C SER A 49 4.29 -2.21 -2.53
N ALA A 50 3.83 -2.52 -1.31
CA ALA A 50 4.54 -2.23 -0.07
C ALA A 50 5.94 -2.88 -0.04
N VAL A 51 6.04 -4.15 -0.41
CA VAL A 51 7.34 -4.85 -0.50
C VAL A 51 8.25 -4.21 -1.54
N ALA A 52 7.72 -3.82 -2.70
CA ALA A 52 8.50 -3.16 -3.74
C ALA A 52 9.05 -1.80 -3.28
N ILE A 53 8.23 -0.99 -2.61
CA ILE A 53 8.64 0.31 -2.05
C ILE A 53 9.71 0.10 -0.98
N LEU A 54 9.48 -0.79 -0.01
CA LEU A 54 10.42 -1.07 1.08
C LEU A 54 11.78 -1.58 0.58
N ARG A 55 11.78 -2.49 -0.41
CA ARG A 55 13.02 -2.98 -1.04
C ARG A 55 13.76 -1.85 -1.76
N SER A 56 13.03 -0.97 -2.43
CA SER A 56 13.62 0.18 -3.13
C SER A 56 14.20 1.19 -2.13
N ALA A 57 13.48 1.48 -1.05
CA ALA A 57 13.95 2.33 0.04
C ALA A 57 15.21 1.78 0.72
N ALA A 58 15.26 0.47 0.97
CA ALA A 58 16.43 -0.20 1.54
C ALA A 58 17.66 -0.05 0.64
N LYS A 59 17.50 -0.18 -0.70
CA LYS A 59 18.59 0.01 -1.67
C LYS A 59 19.06 1.46 -1.76
N LEU A 60 18.18 2.43 -1.55
CA LEU A 60 18.51 3.86 -1.51
C LEU A 60 19.17 4.30 -0.19
N GLY A 61 19.17 3.42 0.82
CA GLY A 61 19.72 3.67 2.16
C GLY A 61 18.74 4.46 3.04
N SER A 62 18.29 3.83 4.13
CA SER A 62 17.26 4.37 5.05
C SER A 62 17.62 5.69 5.74
N ARG A 63 18.91 6.05 5.78
CA ARG A 63 19.42 7.29 6.39
C ARG A 63 19.69 8.40 5.38
N THR A 64 19.54 8.15 4.08
CA THR A 64 19.76 9.16 3.05
C THR A 64 18.54 10.07 2.93
N SER A 65 18.76 11.30 2.46
CA SER A 65 17.69 12.27 2.20
C SER A 65 16.67 11.76 1.19
N VAL A 66 17.07 10.83 0.32
CA VAL A 66 16.21 10.21 -0.69
C VAL A 66 15.56 8.93 -0.15
N GLY A 67 16.30 8.06 0.55
CA GLY A 67 15.79 6.77 1.01
C GLY A 67 14.86 6.84 2.22
N ARG A 68 15.09 7.78 3.14
CA ARG A 68 14.25 7.95 4.34
C ARG A 68 12.77 8.24 4.02
N PRO A 69 12.43 9.17 3.12
CA PRO A 69 11.04 9.38 2.70
C PRO A 69 10.37 8.11 2.14
N TRP A 70 11.06 7.39 1.26
CA TRP A 70 10.53 6.16 0.66
C TRP A 70 10.38 5.03 1.69
N LEU A 71 11.25 4.97 2.71
CA LEU A 71 11.09 4.02 3.80
C LEU A 71 9.81 4.31 4.60
N LEU A 72 9.58 5.58 4.95
CA LEU A 72 8.38 5.99 5.71
C LEU A 72 7.10 5.71 4.91
N ILE A 73 7.09 6.04 3.62
CA ILE A 73 5.98 5.71 2.71
C ILE A 73 5.78 4.19 2.62
N GLY A 74 6.86 3.42 2.47
CA GLY A 74 6.80 1.95 2.42
C GLY A 74 6.29 1.33 3.72
N VAL A 75 6.62 1.89 4.88
CA VAL A 75 6.09 1.46 6.18
C VAL A 75 4.59 1.79 6.27
N GLY A 76 4.17 2.97 5.81
CA GLY A 76 2.74 3.30 5.71
C GLY A 76 1.96 2.31 4.85
N ALA A 77 2.45 2.04 3.64
CA ALA A 77 1.86 1.03 2.74
C ALA A 77 1.84 -0.38 3.36
N LEU A 78 2.85 -0.73 4.16
CA LEU A 78 2.87 -1.99 4.91
C LEU A 78 1.81 -2.01 6.02
N MET A 79 1.56 -0.89 6.72
CA MET A 79 0.48 -0.80 7.69
C MET A 79 -0.87 -1.06 7.01
N TYR A 80 -1.14 -0.38 5.88
CA TYR A 80 -2.36 -0.65 5.12
C TYR A 80 -2.48 -2.12 4.71
N ALA A 81 -1.42 -2.70 4.14
CA ALA A 81 -1.40 -4.11 3.74
C ALA A 81 -1.65 -5.08 4.91
N ILE A 82 -1.19 -4.75 6.12
CA ILE A 82 -1.49 -5.55 7.33
C ILE A 82 -2.96 -5.41 7.71
N GLY A 83 -3.50 -4.19 7.69
CA GLY A 83 -4.92 -3.95 7.94
C GLY A 83 -5.81 -4.75 6.97
N ASP A 84 -5.44 -4.71 5.69
CA ASP A 84 -6.16 -5.36 4.60
C ASP A 84 -6.05 -6.89 4.65
N ALA A 85 -4.90 -7.42 5.05
CA ALA A 85 -4.74 -8.84 5.32
C ALA A 85 -5.59 -9.31 6.51
N ILE A 86 -5.65 -8.52 7.59
CA ILE A 86 -6.51 -8.82 8.75
C ILE A 86 -7.97 -8.81 8.31
N TRP A 87 -8.39 -7.76 7.60
CA TRP A 87 -9.75 -7.61 7.08
C TRP A 87 -10.14 -8.80 6.18
N THR A 88 -9.34 -9.08 5.16
CA THR A 88 -9.56 -10.19 4.22
C THR A 88 -9.66 -11.54 4.94
N VAL A 89 -8.79 -11.81 5.90
CA VAL A 89 -8.84 -13.07 6.67
C VAL A 89 -10.12 -13.16 7.50
N MET A 90 -10.55 -12.07 8.12
CA MET A 90 -11.76 -12.04 8.94
C MET A 90 -13.03 -12.17 8.09
N GLU A 91 -13.14 -11.40 7.01
CA GLU A 91 -14.34 -11.33 6.16
C GLU A 91 -14.44 -12.56 5.24
N VAL A 92 -13.39 -12.83 4.46
CA VAL A 92 -13.41 -13.89 3.46
C VAL A 92 -13.08 -15.25 4.08
N GLY A 93 -12.06 -15.29 4.95
CA GLY A 93 -11.55 -16.53 5.54
C GLY A 93 -12.46 -17.07 6.65
N LEU A 94 -12.72 -16.25 7.67
CA LEU A 94 -13.48 -16.63 8.85
C LEU A 94 -14.98 -16.38 8.70
N ARG A 95 -15.41 -15.56 7.73
CA ARG A 95 -16.81 -15.17 7.54
C ARG A 95 -17.40 -14.56 8.81
N ALA A 96 -16.58 -13.81 9.53
CA ALA A 96 -16.99 -13.15 10.75
C ALA A 96 -17.81 -11.91 10.42
N ASP A 97 -18.85 -11.63 11.20
CA ASP A 97 -19.46 -10.31 11.22
C ASP A 97 -18.48 -9.35 11.92
N ILE A 98 -17.78 -8.54 11.13
CA ILE A 98 -16.74 -7.65 11.63
C ILE A 98 -17.38 -6.41 12.25
N ALA A 99 -17.18 -6.21 13.55
CA ALA A 99 -17.58 -4.97 14.21
C ALA A 99 -16.70 -3.81 13.71
N TYR A 100 -17.33 -2.69 13.36
CA TYR A 100 -16.64 -1.46 12.98
C TYR A 100 -16.75 -0.42 14.10
N PRO A 101 -15.62 0.15 14.59
CA PRO A 101 -14.24 -0.14 14.22
C PRO A 101 -13.67 -1.45 14.82
N GLY A 102 -12.74 -2.08 14.11
CA GLY A 102 -12.06 -3.33 14.45
C GLY A 102 -10.53 -3.24 14.46
N ILE A 103 -9.84 -4.40 14.50
CA ILE A 103 -8.37 -4.47 14.61
C ILE A 103 -7.69 -3.91 13.35
N SER A 104 -8.27 -4.14 12.16
CA SER A 104 -7.77 -3.62 10.88
C SER A 104 -7.68 -2.08 10.88
N ASP A 105 -8.64 -1.39 11.53
CA ASP A 105 -8.70 0.07 11.58
C ASP A 105 -7.50 0.70 12.29
N ILE A 106 -6.90 -0.01 13.25
CA ILE A 106 -5.66 0.46 13.89
C ILE A 106 -4.56 0.61 12.84
N PHE A 107 -4.44 -0.36 11.94
CA PHE A 107 -3.41 -0.36 10.90
C PHE A 107 -3.70 0.62 9.77
N TYR A 108 -4.98 0.74 9.36
CA TYR A 108 -5.40 1.79 8.43
C TYR A 108 -5.09 3.18 8.97
N LEU A 109 -5.34 3.43 10.26
CA LEU A 109 -5.00 4.71 10.89
C LEU A 109 -3.49 4.95 11.01
N LEU A 110 -2.69 3.88 11.20
CA LEU A 110 -1.24 3.98 11.26
C LEU A 110 -0.59 4.32 9.92
N GLU A 111 -1.23 4.03 8.78
CA GLU A 111 -0.72 4.45 7.47
C GLU A 111 -0.50 5.97 7.43
N TYR A 112 -1.51 6.74 7.84
CA TYR A 112 -1.52 8.20 7.74
C TYR A 112 -0.29 8.88 8.36
N PRO A 113 0.09 8.66 9.64
CA PRO A 113 1.25 9.31 10.23
C PRO A 113 2.56 8.92 9.52
N PHE A 114 2.71 7.68 9.03
CA PHE A 114 3.92 7.26 8.32
C PHE A 114 4.01 7.90 6.92
N VAL A 115 2.93 7.89 6.16
CA VAL A 115 2.87 8.53 4.84
C VAL A 115 3.08 10.03 4.96
N ALA A 116 2.41 10.69 5.91
CA ALA A 116 2.59 12.12 6.18
C ALA A 116 4.04 12.45 6.55
N ALA A 117 4.66 11.68 7.45
CA ALA A 117 6.07 11.84 7.81
C ALA A 117 7.00 11.65 6.60
N GLY A 118 6.68 10.69 5.70
CA GLY A 118 7.42 10.46 4.46
C GLY A 118 7.35 11.64 3.51
N ILE A 119 6.15 12.17 3.25
CA ILE A 119 5.92 13.33 2.37
C ILE A 119 6.64 14.57 2.93
N LEU A 120 6.48 14.85 4.22
CA LEU A 120 7.17 15.96 4.88
C LEU A 120 8.70 15.80 4.80
N SER A 121 9.22 14.59 5.05
CA SER A 121 10.65 14.31 4.93
C SER A 121 11.16 14.51 3.49
N ALA A 122 10.37 14.17 2.48
CA ALA A 122 10.72 14.41 1.08
C ALA A 122 10.79 15.91 0.78
N GLY A 123 9.78 16.68 1.20
CA GLY A 123 9.79 18.13 1.06
C GLY A 123 11.00 18.78 1.72
N LEU A 124 11.35 18.35 2.94
CA LEU A 124 12.52 18.86 3.65
C LEU A 124 13.84 18.50 2.95
N ALA A 125 13.95 17.34 2.30
CA ALA A 125 15.13 16.95 1.54
C ALA A 125 15.41 17.89 0.36
N PHE A 126 14.37 18.41 -0.30
CA PHE A 126 14.51 19.35 -1.42
C PHE A 126 14.89 20.79 -1.00
N ARG A 127 14.82 21.13 0.29
CA ARG A 127 15.25 22.46 0.79
C ARG A 127 16.73 22.75 0.54
N GLN A 128 17.54 21.71 0.34
CA GLN A 128 18.97 21.86 0.02
C GLN A 128 19.20 22.20 -1.46
N LEU A 129 18.21 21.97 -2.33
CA LEU A 129 18.31 22.18 -3.78
C LEU A 129 17.61 23.46 -4.25
N VAL A 130 16.55 23.88 -3.55
CA VAL A 130 15.81 25.11 -3.87
C VAL A 130 15.53 25.86 -2.56
N PRO A 131 15.78 27.19 -2.51
CA PRO A 131 15.42 27.99 -1.34
C PRO A 131 13.90 28.01 -1.16
N MET A 132 13.39 27.11 -0.32
CA MET A 132 11.99 27.09 0.06
C MET A 132 11.74 28.07 1.21
N ARG A 133 10.96 29.13 0.95
CA ARG A 133 10.33 29.90 2.01
C ARG A 133 9.41 28.97 2.79
N LYS A 134 9.44 29.03 4.11
CA LYS A 134 8.53 28.22 4.94
C LYS A 134 7.10 28.57 4.55
N PRO A 135 6.18 27.59 4.39
CA PRO A 135 4.77 27.89 4.12
C PRO A 135 4.02 28.40 5.35
N ILE A 136 4.73 28.69 6.45
CA ILE A 136 4.23 29.19 7.73
C ILE A 136 5.34 29.96 8.42
#